data_AF-A0A3C1FQA4-F1
#
_entry.id   AF-A0A3C1FQA4-F1
#
_cell.length_a   1.000
_cell.length_b   1.000
_cell.length_c   1.000
_cell.angle_alpha   90.00
_cell.angle_beta   90.00
_cell.angle_gamma   90.00
#
_symmetry.space_group_name_H-M   'P 1'
#
loop_
_entity.id
_entity.type
_entity.pdbx_description
1 polymer ?
#
loop_
_entity_poly.entity_id
_entity_poly.type
_entity_poly.pdbx_seq_one_letter_code
_entity_poly.pdbx_strand_id
1 'polypeptide(L)'
;RLSREVAAFDAFTLGAMRDVVGICGSLVIGLALHARFLDIDAAWAAAQIDEDWQIEKWGEDSEAMARRANAFAALQHADHLLRLLKD
;
A
#
# COMPACT_ATOMS: atom_id res chain seq x y z
N ARG A 1 -12.34 4.67 -16.58
CA ARG A 1 -13.17 4.29 -15.40
C ARG A 1 -12.42 4.55 -14.10
N LEU A 2 -11.25 3.93 -13.88
CA LEU A 2 -10.44 4.14 -12.65
C LEU A 2 -9.98 5.59 -12.44
N SER A 3 -9.59 6.30 -13.50
CA SER A 3 -9.16 7.70 -13.42
C SER A 3 -10.22 8.63 -12.82
N ARG A 4 -11.52 8.31 -13.02
CA ARG A 4 -12.63 9.08 -12.46
C ARG A 4 -12.76 8.87 -10.95
N GLU A 5 -12.54 7.64 -10.48
CA GLU A 5 -12.54 7.34 -9.04
C GLU A 5 -11.41 8.10 -8.34
N VAL A 6 -10.22 8.11 -8.93
CA VAL A 6 -9.07 8.87 -8.39
C VAL A 6 -9.34 10.38 -8.43
N ALA A 7 -9.96 10.89 -9.50
CA ALA A 7 -10.29 12.31 -9.62
C ALA A 7 -11.36 12.80 -8.63
N ALA A 8 -12.07 11.89 -7.97
CA ALA A 8 -13.06 12.23 -6.95
C ALA A 8 -12.44 12.41 -5.55
N PHE A 9 -11.18 12.04 -5.34
CA PHE A 9 -10.49 12.23 -4.07
C PHE A 9 -10.16 13.71 -3.83
N ASP A 10 -10.36 14.16 -2.59
CA ASP A 10 -9.82 15.43 -2.12
C ASP A 10 -8.28 15.39 -2.07
N ALA A 11 -7.65 16.54 -1.82
CA ALA A 11 -6.20 16.68 -1.83
C ALA A 11 -5.49 15.80 -0.79
N PHE A 12 -6.07 15.62 0.40
CA PHE A 12 -5.47 14.81 1.48
C PHE A 12 -5.62 13.32 1.18
N THR A 13 -6.80 12.90 0.74
CA THR A 13 -7.05 11.53 0.31
C THR A 13 -6.13 11.17 -0.86
N LEU A 14 -6.00 12.05 -1.85
CA LEU A 14 -5.10 11.83 -2.99
C LEU A 14 -3.62 11.74 -2.56
N GLY A 15 -3.20 12.58 -1.61
CA GLY A 15 -1.86 12.53 -1.01
C GLY A 15 -1.56 11.18 -0.36
N ALA A 16 -2.47 10.69 0.49
CA ALA A 16 -2.32 9.37 1.12
C ALA A 16 -2.35 8.24 0.08
N MET A 17 -3.25 8.33 -0.90
CA MET A 17 -3.38 7.34 -1.98
C MET A 17 -2.15 7.28 -2.88
N ARG A 18 -1.44 8.39 -3.09
CA ARG A 18 -0.17 8.41 -3.82
C ARG A 18 0.83 7.44 -3.18
N ASP A 19 0.97 7.49 -1.87
CA ASP A 19 1.94 6.68 -1.15
C ASP A 19 1.48 5.21 -1.11
N VAL A 20 0.20 4.95 -0.84
CA VAL A 20 -0.36 3.59 -0.92
C VAL A 20 -0.10 2.95 -2.30
N VAL A 21 -0.44 3.65 -3.38
CA VAL A 21 -0.30 3.13 -4.74
C VAL A 21 1.17 3.00 -5.14
N GLY A 22 2.03 3.94 -4.74
CA GLY A 22 3.45 3.91 -5.02
C GLY A 22 4.17 2.76 -4.30
N ILE A 23 3.85 2.54 -3.02
CA ILE A 23 4.42 1.45 -2.22
C ILE A 23 3.94 0.09 -2.72
N CYS A 24 2.63 -0.07 -2.93
CA CYS A 24 2.08 -1.34 -3.40
C CYS A 24 2.30 -1.60 -4.90
N GLY A 25 2.82 -0.63 -5.65
CA GLY A 25 2.97 -0.71 -7.11
C GLY A 25 1.65 -0.90 -7.87
N SER A 26 0.50 -0.66 -7.24
CA SER A 26 -0.81 -1.07 -7.76
C SER A 26 -1.95 -0.14 -7.34
N LEU A 27 -2.60 0.48 -8.32
CA LEU A 27 -3.81 1.29 -8.09
C LEU A 27 -4.97 0.43 -7.58
N VAL A 28 -5.09 -0.81 -8.05
CA VAL A 28 -6.20 -1.69 -7.67
C VAL A 28 -6.10 -2.08 -6.19
N ILE A 29 -4.90 -2.43 -5.71
CA ILE A 29 -4.66 -2.71 -4.28
C ILE A 29 -4.95 -1.46 -3.46
N GLY A 30 -4.48 -0.29 -3.90
CA GLY A 30 -4.75 0.96 -3.20
C GLY A 30 -6.24 1.31 -3.10
N LEU A 31 -7.00 1.14 -4.19
CA LEU A 31 -8.45 1.35 -4.19
C LEU A 31 -9.18 0.33 -3.31
N ALA A 32 -8.73 -0.92 -3.28
CA ALA A 32 -9.29 -1.96 -2.41
C ALA A 32 -9.04 -1.65 -0.92
N LEU A 33 -7.85 -1.16 -0.56
CA LEU A 33 -7.54 -0.68 0.79
C LEU A 33 -8.40 0.54 1.15
N HIS A 34 -8.49 1.54 0.27
CA HIS A 34 -9.31 2.73 0.48
C HIS A 34 -10.80 2.36 0.65
N ALA A 35 -11.31 1.43 -0.16
CA ALA A 35 -12.68 0.93 -0.06
C ALA A 35 -12.92 0.03 1.16
N ARG A 36 -11.88 -0.26 1.97
CA ARG A 36 -11.91 -1.20 3.10
C ARG A 36 -12.30 -2.62 2.68
N PHE A 37 -12.07 -2.97 1.41
CA PHE A 37 -12.21 -4.33 0.91
C PHE A 37 -11.01 -5.19 1.35
N LEU A 38 -9.81 -4.59 1.39
CA LEU A 38 -8.64 -5.16 2.06
C LEU A 38 -8.33 -4.34 3.31
N ASP A 39 -7.85 -5.01 4.36
CA ASP A 39 -7.09 -4.34 5.41
C ASP A 39 -5.64 -4.13 4.97
N ILE A 40 -4.85 -3.49 5.82
CA ILE A 40 -3.46 -3.16 5.49
C ILE A 40 -2.57 -4.39 5.34
N ASP A 41 -2.79 -5.43 6.15
CA ASP A 41 -1.97 -6.64 6.13
C ASP A 41 -2.24 -7.44 4.85
N ALA A 42 -3.51 -7.54 4.44
CA ALA A 42 -3.90 -8.18 3.18
C ALA A 42 -3.44 -7.38 1.96
N ALA A 43 -3.51 -6.04 2.01
CA ALA A 43 -2.98 -5.19 0.95
C ALA A 43 -1.46 -5.34 0.80
N TRP A 44 -0.74 -5.40 1.91
CA TRP A 44 0.71 -5.60 1.94
C TRP A 44 1.10 -6.99 1.42
N ALA A 45 0.46 -8.06 1.90
CA ALA A 45 0.71 -9.41 1.42
C ALA A 45 0.47 -9.54 -0.09
N ALA A 46 -0.61 -8.94 -0.61
CA ALA A 46 -0.89 -8.94 -2.05
C ALA A 46 0.16 -8.18 -2.86
N ALA A 47 0.74 -7.11 -2.31
CA ALA A 47 1.74 -6.29 -2.98
C ALA A 47 3.16 -6.87 -2.93
N GLN A 48 3.38 -7.94 -2.14
CA GLN A 48 4.72 -8.43 -1.80
C GLN A 48 4.96 -9.88 -2.24
N ILE A 49 4.08 -10.42 -3.09
CA ILE A 49 4.12 -11.82 -3.54
C ILE A 49 5.47 -12.18 -4.15
N ASP A 50 6.03 -11.30 -4.99
CA ASP A 50 7.30 -11.55 -5.66
C ASP A 50 8.45 -11.56 -4.66
N GLU A 51 8.53 -10.58 -3.76
CA GLU A 51 9.55 -10.52 -2.72
C GLU A 51 9.47 -11.70 -1.74
N ASP A 52 8.26 -12.10 -1.34
CA ASP A 52 8.05 -13.24 -0.44
C ASP A 52 8.54 -14.54 -1.10
N TRP A 53 8.24 -14.72 -2.39
CA TRP A 53 8.74 -15.86 -3.15
C TRP A 53 10.26 -15.85 -3.27
N GLN A 54 10.87 -14.69 -3.50
CA GLN A 54 12.33 -14.55 -3.58
C GLN A 54 13.01 -14.89 -2.26
N ILE A 55 12.47 -14.41 -1.13
CA ILE A 55 12.97 -14.74 0.21
C ILE A 55 12.85 -16.24 0.48
N GLU A 56 11.74 -16.87 0.09
CA GLU A 56 11.56 -18.32 0.26
C GLU A 56 12.61 -19.12 -0.55
N LYS A 57 12.96 -18.67 -1.76
CA LYS A 57 13.90 -19.39 -2.63
C LYS A 57 15.37 -19.12 -2.36
N TRP A 58 15.70 -17.91 -1.95
CA TRP A 58 17.10 -17.45 -1.89
C TRP A 58 17.52 -16.96 -0.51
N GLY A 59 16.63 -16.99 0.48
CA GLY A 59 16.87 -16.47 1.81
C GLY A 59 16.71 -14.95 1.88
N GLU A 60 16.86 -14.43 3.09
CA GLU A 60 16.71 -13.00 3.36
C GLU A 60 17.97 -12.21 2.98
N ASP A 61 17.76 -11.07 2.33
CA ASP A 61 18.78 -10.03 2.17
C ASP A 61 18.50 -8.90 3.17
N SER A 62 19.49 -8.59 4.02
CA SER A 62 19.32 -7.64 5.13
C SER A 62 18.93 -6.22 4.66
N GLU A 63 19.43 -5.78 3.51
CA GLU A 63 19.11 -4.46 2.97
C GLU A 63 17.69 -4.45 2.39
N ALA A 64 17.32 -5.51 1.68
CA ALA A 64 15.96 -5.71 1.19
C ALA A 64 14.94 -5.75 2.33
N MET A 65 15.24 -6.47 3.42
CA MET A 65 14.38 -6.52 4.60
C MET A 65 14.23 -5.15 5.27
N ALA A 66 15.30 -4.37 5.36
CA ALA A 66 15.22 -3.00 5.91
C ALA A 66 14.37 -2.08 5.02
N ARG A 67 14.54 -2.13 3.69
CA ARG A 67 13.69 -1.37 2.75
C ARG A 67 12.23 -1.79 2.86
N ARG A 68 11.98 -3.10 2.95
CA ARG A 68 10.65 -3.68 3.11
C ARG A 68 9.95 -3.21 4.38
N ALA A 69 10.66 -3.22 5.51
CA ALA A 69 10.13 -2.71 6.79
C ALA A 69 9.80 -1.21 6.74
N ASN A 70 10.67 -0.40 6.12
CA ASN A 70 10.42 1.03 5.95
C ASN A 70 9.21 1.31 5.05
N ALA A 71 9.05 0.53 3.97
CA ALA A 71 7.91 0.64 3.07
C ALA A 71 6.60 0.27 3.79
N PHE A 72 6.60 -0.79 4.60
CA PHE A 72 5.42 -1.16 5.38
C PHE A 72 5.05 -0.10 6.42
N ALA A 73 6.03 0.47 7.12
CA ALA A 73 5.79 1.58 8.05
C ALA A 73 5.20 2.82 7.35
N ALA A 74 5.69 3.15 6.15
CA ALA A 74 5.13 4.24 5.35
C ALA A 74 3.68 3.94 4.90
N LEU A 75 3.39 2.69 4.52
CA LEU A 75 2.03 2.25 4.19
C LEU A 75 1.10 2.36 5.41
N GLN A 76 1.57 2.03 6.61
CA GLN A 76 0.84 2.19 7.87
C GLN A 76 0.49 3.65 8.14
N HIS A 77 1.42 4.58 7.92
CA HIS A 77 1.14 6.01 8.05
C HIS A 77 0.09 6.50 7.04
N ALA A 78 0.19 6.08 5.78
CA ALA A 78 -0.76 6.46 4.74
C ALA A 78 -2.16 5.89 5.03
N ASP A 79 -2.26 4.63 5.47
CA ASP A 79 -3.54 4.04 5.86
C ASP A 79 -4.13 4.71 7.11
N HIS A 80 -3.30 5.09 8.09
CA HIS A 80 -3.75 5.83 9.25
C HIS A 80 -4.36 7.18 8.87
N LEU A 81 -3.72 7.94 7.97
CA LEU A 81 -4.29 9.16 7.42
C LEU A 81 -5.63 8.91 6.72
N LEU A 82 -5.73 7.85 5.91
CA LEU A 82 -7.00 7.47 5.26
C LEU A 82 -8.11 7.09 6.26
N ARG A 83 -7.77 6.62 7.47
CA ARG A 83 -8.76 6.39 8.54
C ARG A 83 -9.22 7.71 9.16
N LEU A 84 -8.28 8.60 9.47
CA LEU A 84 -8.58 9.92 10.05
C LEU A 84 -9.44 10.81 9.15
N LEU A 85 -9.35 10.65 7.82
CA LEU A 85 -10.14 11.41 6.85
C LEU A 85 -11.56 10.87 6.63
N LYS A 86 -11.88 9.69 7.18
CA LYS A 86 -13.22 9.06 7.05
C LYS A 86 -14.13 9.32 8.26
N ASP A 87 -13.60 9.95 9.30
CA ASP A 87 -14.35 10.45 10.47
C ASP A 87 -14.81 11.90 10.23
#